data_AF-A0A3D0M919-F1
#
_entry.id   AF-A0A3D0M919-F1
#
_cell.length_a   1.000
_cell.length_b   1.000
_cell.length_c   1.000
_cell.angle_alpha   90.00
_cell.angle_beta   90.00
_cell.angle_gamma   90.00
#
_symmetry.space_group_name_H-M   'P 1'
#
loop_
_entity.id
_entity.type
_entity.pdbx_description
1 polymer ?
#
loop_
_entity_poly.entity_id
_entity_poly.type
_entity_poly.pdbx_seq_one_letter_code
_entity_poly.pdbx_strand_id
1 'polypeptide(L)'
;MVIAEERRCPRPGRRLLFFYLFAVKVEQMHCKGKMHVLKWRQVVRNGAKWSTQTGKEADVMFFGEYYHSVDGKGRIIMPAKYRDQLNQTFYITIDLWGQKDESCLCVYPEDAFRRLSEKLSKLTTSDPEARKLRRKFFTHVQDTQTDRQGRVMIVPELREYAGLDKDIVLAGQDDHIEIWDKTKWEAYNEDDELFKSGRLAEELRASGI
;
A
#
# COMPACT_ATOMS: atom_id res chain seq x y z
N MET A 1 34.42 13.59 21.78
CA MET A 1 35.81 14.05 21.60
C MET A 1 36.39 13.30 20.41
N VAL A 2 36.54 13.95 19.27
CA VAL A 2 37.08 13.33 18.04
C VAL A 2 38.59 13.54 18.06
N ILE A 3 39.37 12.47 18.10
CA ILE A 3 40.81 12.52 17.90
C ILE A 3 41.06 12.04 16.47
N ALA A 4 41.37 12.96 15.56
CA ALA A 4 41.89 12.63 14.24
C ALA A 4 43.42 12.64 14.34
N GLU A 5 44.06 11.49 14.16
CA GLU A 5 45.52 11.39 14.06
C GLU A 5 45.88 11.26 12.56
N GLU A 6 46.51 12.29 11.99
CA GLU A 6 47.06 12.24 10.64
C GLU A 6 48.27 11.31 10.60
N ARG A 7 48.23 10.28 9.75
CA ARG A 7 49.43 9.52 9.38
C ARG A 7 49.76 9.73 7.91
N ARG A 8 50.99 10.20 7.66
CA ARG A 8 51.57 10.36 6.31
C ARG A 8 51.71 9.02 5.61
N CYS A 9 51.38 8.99 4.33
CA CYS A 9 51.52 7.84 3.45
C CYS A 9 53.00 7.56 3.13
N PRO A 10 53.54 6.34 3.32
CA PRO A 10 54.89 6.00 2.92
C PRO A 10 54.85 5.38 1.51
N ARG A 11 54.82 6.22 0.47
CA ARG A 11 55.43 6.03 -0.86
C ARG A 11 54.91 7.06 -1.88
N PRO A 12 55.77 7.70 -2.70
CA PRO A 12 55.34 8.66 -3.71
C PRO A 12 54.79 7.93 -4.95
N GLY A 13 53.65 8.39 -5.49
CA GLY A 13 53.29 8.14 -6.89
C GLY A 13 51.99 7.38 -7.22
N ARG A 14 51.08 7.11 -6.28
CA ARG A 14 49.73 6.59 -6.63
C ARG A 14 48.62 7.34 -5.90
N ARG A 15 47.71 7.97 -6.65
CA ARG A 15 46.43 8.47 -6.12
C ARG A 15 45.54 7.27 -5.84
N LEU A 16 45.35 6.92 -4.56
CA LEU A 16 44.20 6.11 -4.14
C LEU A 16 43.10 7.08 -3.67
N LEU A 17 41.92 6.98 -4.30
CA LEU A 17 40.69 7.50 -3.73
C LEU A 17 40.45 6.78 -2.39
N PHE A 18 40.67 7.48 -1.29
CA PHE A 18 40.37 6.96 0.05
C PHE A 18 38.85 6.87 0.21
N PHE A 19 38.31 5.67 0.03
CA PHE A 19 37.03 5.31 0.66
C PHE A 19 37.30 5.18 2.16
N TYR A 20 36.87 6.19 2.93
CA TYR A 20 36.88 6.11 4.39
C TYR A 20 35.84 5.06 4.83
N LEU A 21 36.28 3.80 5.00
CA LEU A 21 35.60 2.83 5.85
C LEU A 21 35.90 3.22 7.31
N PHE A 22 34.88 3.67 8.02
CA PHE A 22 34.93 3.74 9.48
C PHE A 22 34.79 2.31 10.03
N ALA A 23 35.85 1.78 10.62
CA ALA A 23 35.81 0.55 11.40
C ALA A 23 35.61 0.92 12.88
N VAL A 24 34.54 0.45 13.51
CA VAL A 24 34.45 0.43 14.98
C VAL A 24 35.18 -0.81 15.45
N LYS A 25 36.28 -0.62 16.19
CA LYS A 25 36.97 -1.70 16.90
C LYS A 25 36.05 -2.19 18.02
N VAL A 26 35.43 -3.36 17.85
CA VAL A 26 34.82 -4.09 18.96
C VAL A 26 35.89 -5.01 19.51
N GLU A 27 36.54 -4.59 20.59
CA GLU A 27 37.52 -5.42 21.29
C GLU A 27 36.78 -6.46 22.15
N GLN A 28 37.24 -7.70 22.05
CA GLN A 28 36.54 -8.94 22.38
C GLN A 28 36.40 -9.20 23.89
N MET A 29 35.42 -10.04 24.26
CA MET A 29 35.63 -11.00 25.35
C MET A 29 35.51 -12.43 24.82
N HIS A 30 36.53 -13.21 25.13
CA HIS A 30 36.74 -14.59 24.73
C HIS A 30 35.95 -15.53 25.66
N CYS A 31 35.10 -16.40 25.12
CA CYS A 31 34.76 -17.65 25.81
C CYS A 31 34.46 -18.76 24.79
N LYS A 32 35.43 -19.68 24.66
CA LYS A 32 35.31 -21.08 24.22
C LYS A 32 34.56 -21.37 22.91
N GLY A 33 35.33 -21.50 21.83
CA GLY A 33 35.18 -22.62 20.90
C GLY A 33 33.98 -22.64 19.94
N LYS A 34 33.43 -21.49 19.52
CA LYS A 34 32.45 -21.43 18.44
C LYS A 34 32.93 -20.52 17.31
N MET A 35 32.93 -21.04 16.09
CA MET A 35 33.11 -20.26 14.86
C MET A 35 31.96 -19.26 14.74
N HIS A 36 32.25 -17.97 14.85
CA HIS A 36 31.26 -16.92 14.61
C HIS A 36 31.40 -16.42 13.16
N VAL A 37 30.32 -16.54 12.39
CA VAL A 37 30.24 -15.98 11.02
C VAL A 37 30.20 -14.45 11.14
N LEU A 38 31.24 -13.78 10.68
CA LEU A 38 31.28 -12.32 10.59
C LEU A 38 30.34 -11.85 9.48
N LYS A 39 29.24 -11.22 9.87
CA LYS A 39 28.26 -10.65 8.95
C LYS A 39 28.63 -9.20 8.65
N TRP A 40 29.07 -8.93 7.43
CA TRP A 40 29.40 -7.58 6.97
C TRP A 40 28.11 -6.83 6.60
N ARG A 41 28.02 -5.54 6.93
CA ARG A 41 26.98 -4.63 6.44
C ARG A 41 27.62 -3.36 5.89
N GLN A 42 27.09 -2.88 4.77
CA GLN A 42 27.46 -1.62 4.14
C GLN A 42 26.95 -0.45 4.99
N VAL A 43 27.83 0.46 5.40
CA VAL A 43 27.46 1.70 6.10
C VAL A 43 27.38 2.81 5.05
N VAL A 44 26.17 3.29 4.75
CA VAL A 44 25.96 4.47 3.88
C VAL A 44 26.21 5.76 4.67
N ARG A 45 26.80 6.76 3.99
CA ARG A 45 27.03 8.09 4.57
C ARG A 45 25.71 8.80 4.84
N ASN A 46 25.67 9.47 5.99
CA ASN A 46 24.71 10.48 6.43
C ASN A 46 23.37 9.98 6.99
N GLY A 47 23.23 10.10 8.32
CA GLY A 47 22.10 10.75 9.02
C GLY A 47 20.66 10.27 8.82
N ALA A 48 20.39 9.35 7.90
CA ALA A 48 19.07 8.76 7.75
C ALA A 48 18.76 7.92 8.98
N LYS A 49 17.66 8.26 9.66
CA LYS A 49 17.10 7.46 10.75
C LYS A 49 17.03 6.01 10.31
N TRP A 50 17.38 5.11 11.22
CA TRP A 50 17.22 3.67 11.04
C TRP A 50 15.75 3.37 10.77
N SER A 51 15.34 3.25 9.51
CA SER A 51 14.17 2.45 9.19
C SER A 51 14.66 1.01 9.10
N THR A 52 13.99 0.15 9.83
CA THR A 52 14.20 -1.30 9.78
C THR A 52 13.66 -1.80 8.44
N GLN A 53 14.29 -1.45 7.31
CA GLN A 53 14.03 -2.10 6.04
C GLN A 53 14.70 -3.48 6.04
N THR A 54 14.13 -4.38 6.83
CA THR A 54 14.06 -5.79 6.49
C THR A 54 13.14 -5.90 5.30
N GLY A 55 13.67 -6.38 4.17
CA GLY A 55 12.95 -6.56 2.90
C GLY A 55 11.82 -7.60 2.97
N LYS A 56 10.75 -7.23 3.67
CA LYS A 56 9.38 -7.65 3.42
C LYS A 56 8.64 -6.35 3.12
N GLU A 57 8.07 -6.22 1.93
CA GLU A 57 6.96 -5.29 1.72
C GLU A 57 5.99 -5.52 2.88
N ALA A 58 5.78 -4.51 3.72
CA ALA A 58 4.75 -4.62 4.73
C ALA A 58 3.42 -4.60 3.97
N ASP A 59 2.73 -5.74 3.92
CA ASP A 59 1.35 -5.74 3.44
C ASP A 59 0.57 -4.78 4.34
N VAL A 60 0.11 -3.69 3.71
CA VAL A 60 -0.70 -2.68 4.35
C VAL A 60 -2.11 -3.25 4.48
N MET A 61 -2.65 -3.25 5.71
CA MET A 61 -3.99 -3.77 6.00
C MET A 61 -4.95 -2.64 6.35
N PHE A 62 -6.04 -2.52 5.59
CA PHE A 62 -7.12 -1.56 5.83
C PHE A 62 -8.31 -2.25 6.51
N PHE A 63 -8.84 -1.62 7.55
CA PHE A 63 -9.95 -2.16 8.32
C PHE A 63 -10.72 -1.05 9.05
N GLY A 64 -12.02 -1.29 9.20
CA GLY A 64 -12.99 -0.39 9.82
C GLY A 64 -13.78 0.41 8.79
N GLU A 65 -14.74 1.18 9.28
CA GLU A 65 -15.63 2.02 8.46
C GLU A 65 -15.53 3.48 8.92
N TYR A 66 -15.52 4.39 7.96
CA TYR A 66 -15.46 5.83 8.21
C TYR A 66 -16.51 6.56 7.39
N TYR A 67 -17.32 7.38 8.06
CA TYR A 67 -18.40 8.13 7.43
C TYR A 67 -17.95 9.57 7.18
N HIS A 68 -18.00 9.99 5.91
CA HIS A 68 -17.63 11.33 5.47
C HIS A 68 -18.60 11.85 4.43
N SER A 69 -18.44 13.11 4.04
CA SER A 69 -19.21 13.69 2.94
C SER A 69 -18.31 14.12 1.79
N VAL A 70 -18.92 14.16 0.60
CA VAL A 70 -18.31 14.68 -0.63
C VAL A 70 -18.53 16.18 -0.67
N ASP A 71 -17.44 16.93 -0.83
CA ASP A 71 -17.48 18.38 -1.06
C ASP A 71 -18.00 18.69 -2.47
N GLY A 72 -18.52 19.90 -2.70
CA GLY A 72 -19.09 20.31 -3.99
C GLY A 72 -18.13 20.27 -5.18
N LYS A 73 -16.82 20.13 -4.93
CA LYS A 73 -15.79 19.90 -5.97
C LYS A 73 -15.43 18.42 -6.19
N GLY A 74 -16.16 17.49 -5.58
CA GLY A 74 -15.84 16.05 -5.64
C GLY A 74 -14.64 15.66 -4.77
N ARG A 75 -14.38 16.39 -3.69
CA ARG A 75 -13.28 16.09 -2.76
C ARG A 75 -13.81 15.34 -1.54
N ILE A 76 -13.08 14.33 -1.11
CA ILE A 76 -13.39 13.57 0.10
C ILE A 76 -12.25 13.72 1.10
N ILE A 77 -12.54 13.56 2.39
CA ILE A 77 -11.50 13.50 3.42
C ILE A 77 -11.05 12.05 3.57
N MET A 78 -9.76 11.80 3.45
CA MET A 78 -9.20 10.48 3.73
C MET A 78 -8.92 10.36 5.25
N PRO A 79 -9.45 9.35 5.94
CA PRO A 79 -9.21 9.13 7.36
C PRO A 79 -7.72 9.07 7.69
N ALA A 80 -7.31 9.63 8.83
CA ALA A 80 -5.89 9.71 9.22
C ALA A 80 -5.18 8.35 9.20
N LYS A 81 -5.84 7.31 9.71
CA LYS A 81 -5.32 5.93 9.71
C LYS A 81 -5.04 5.42 8.30
N TYR A 82 -5.96 5.65 7.37
CA TYR A 82 -5.78 5.28 5.96
C TYR A 82 -4.70 6.12 5.30
N ARG A 83 -4.59 7.42 5.62
CA ARG A 83 -3.53 8.27 5.08
C ARG A 83 -2.12 7.85 5.48
N ASP A 84 -1.93 7.34 6.69
CA ASP A 84 -0.62 6.88 7.15
C ASP A 84 -0.20 5.56 6.46
N GLN A 85 -1.19 4.78 6.06
CA GLN A 85 -1.06 3.49 5.38
C GLN A 85 -0.95 3.63 3.86
N LEU A 86 -1.66 4.60 3.29
CA LEU A 86 -1.54 5.01 1.90
C LEU A 86 -0.23 5.79 1.76
N ASN A 87 0.67 5.30 0.92
CA ASN A 87 1.92 6.00 0.61
C ASN A 87 1.64 7.33 -0.11
N GLN A 88 2.68 7.98 -0.65
CA GLN A 88 2.53 9.26 -1.34
C GLN A 88 1.55 9.22 -2.51
N THR A 89 1.55 8.14 -3.29
CA THR A 89 0.66 7.92 -4.43
C THR A 89 -0.14 6.64 -4.23
N PHE A 90 -1.41 6.69 -4.59
CA PHE A 90 -2.33 5.55 -4.59
C PHE A 90 -3.30 5.67 -5.76
N TYR A 91 -4.03 4.58 -6.03
CA TYR A 91 -4.88 4.45 -7.20
C TYR A 91 -6.34 4.29 -6.79
N ILE A 92 -7.23 5.08 -7.40
CA ILE A 92 -8.68 4.91 -7.30
C ILE A 92 -9.14 4.19 -8.57
N THR A 93 -9.92 3.12 -8.40
CA THR A 93 -10.45 2.31 -9.50
C THR A 93 -11.95 2.08 -9.29
N ILE A 94 -12.62 1.62 -10.34
CA ILE A 94 -13.91 0.95 -10.18
C ILE A 94 -13.72 -0.42 -9.52
N ASP A 95 -14.77 -0.92 -8.90
CA ASP A 95 -14.85 -2.30 -8.46
C ASP A 95 -14.82 -3.26 -9.67
N LEU A 96 -14.27 -4.46 -9.46
CA LEU A 96 -14.23 -5.53 -10.47
C LEU A 96 -15.31 -6.59 -10.26
N TRP A 97 -15.86 -6.64 -9.05
CA TRP A 97 -16.67 -7.74 -8.55
C TRP A 97 -18.09 -7.33 -8.19
N GLY A 98 -18.37 -6.03 -8.13
CA GLY A 98 -19.67 -5.51 -7.78
C GLY A 98 -20.68 -5.75 -8.90
N GLN A 99 -21.90 -6.05 -8.46
CA GLN A 99 -23.05 -6.06 -9.33
C GLN A 99 -23.50 -4.63 -9.64
N LYS A 100 -24.43 -4.48 -10.59
CA LYS A 100 -24.88 -3.17 -11.08
C LYS A 100 -25.32 -2.22 -9.96
N ASP A 101 -25.93 -2.74 -8.90
CA ASP A 101 -26.46 -1.96 -7.79
C ASP A 101 -25.52 -1.90 -6.56
N GLU A 102 -24.40 -2.62 -6.62
CA GLU A 102 -23.35 -2.70 -5.59
C GLU A 102 -22.09 -1.91 -6.02
N SER A 103 -22.25 -0.93 -6.92
CA SER A 103 -21.10 -0.21 -7.47
C SER A 103 -20.41 0.67 -6.42
N CYS A 104 -19.10 0.48 -6.27
CA CYS A 104 -18.25 1.24 -5.36
C CYS A 104 -16.91 1.59 -6.04
N LEU A 105 -16.13 2.46 -5.41
CA LEU A 105 -14.75 2.73 -5.84
C LEU A 105 -13.78 2.03 -4.92
N CYS A 106 -12.70 1.49 -5.47
CA CYS A 106 -11.62 0.89 -4.69
C CYS A 106 -10.40 1.80 -4.68
N VAL A 107 -9.76 1.96 -3.53
CA VAL A 107 -8.52 2.70 -3.33
C VAL A 107 -7.42 1.71 -2.97
N TYR A 108 -6.42 1.61 -3.83
CA TYR A 108 -5.30 0.69 -3.67
C TYR A 108 -3.99 1.44 -3.41
N PRO A 109 -3.18 1.02 -2.43
CA PRO A 109 -1.78 1.43 -2.38
C PRO A 109 -1.05 0.91 -3.62
N GLU A 110 0.08 1.54 -3.97
CA GLU A 110 0.82 1.24 -5.20
C GLU A 110 1.16 -0.25 -5.35
N ASP A 111 1.62 -0.91 -4.29
CA ASP A 111 2.03 -2.32 -4.36
C ASP A 111 0.84 -3.26 -4.58
N ALA A 112 -0.30 -3.00 -3.93
CA ALA A 112 -1.53 -3.77 -4.16
C ALA A 112 -2.09 -3.55 -5.57
N PHE A 113 -2.09 -2.30 -6.05
CA PHE A 113 -2.50 -1.99 -7.42
C PHE A 113 -1.61 -2.66 -8.46
N ARG A 114 -0.29 -2.70 -8.22
CA ARG A 114 0.66 -3.38 -9.10
C ARG A 114 0.34 -4.86 -9.21
N ARG A 115 0.09 -5.54 -8.08
CA ARG A 115 -0.33 -6.95 -8.06
C ARG A 115 -1.64 -7.18 -8.81
N LEU A 116 -2.62 -6.28 -8.64
CA LEU A 116 -3.89 -6.35 -9.35
C LEU A 116 -3.71 -6.17 -10.87
N SER A 117 -2.94 -5.16 -11.27
CA SER A 117 -2.61 -4.88 -12.67
C SER A 117 -1.88 -6.05 -13.34
N GLU A 118 -0.96 -6.70 -12.62
CA GLU A 118 -0.28 -7.91 -13.10
C GLU A 118 -1.26 -9.07 -13.31
N LYS A 119 -2.22 -9.27 -12.41
CA LYS A 119 -3.26 -10.30 -12.59
C LYS A 119 -4.14 -9.99 -13.80
N LEU A 120 -4.56 -8.74 -13.97
CA LEU A 120 -5.39 -8.31 -15.11
C LEU A 120 -4.64 -8.36 -16.45
N SER A 121 -3.33 -8.12 -16.45
CA SER A 121 -2.52 -8.18 -17.67
C SER A 121 -2.32 -9.60 -18.20
N LYS A 122 -2.43 -10.62 -17.32
CA LYS A 122 -2.38 -12.05 -17.69
C LYS A 122 -3.65 -12.55 -18.36
N LEU A 123 -4.74 -11.78 -18.34
CA LEU A 123 -5.97 -12.15 -19.04
C LEU A 123 -5.74 -12.18 -20.56
N THR A 124 -6.18 -13.27 -21.19
CA THR A 124 -5.94 -13.56 -22.61
C THR A 124 -6.56 -12.50 -23.51
N THR A 125 -5.76 -11.87 -24.36
CA THR A 125 -6.24 -10.85 -25.31
C THR A 125 -7.08 -11.41 -26.46
N SER A 126 -7.08 -12.73 -26.66
CA SER A 126 -7.91 -13.41 -27.65
C SER A 126 -9.40 -13.41 -27.28
N ASP A 127 -9.72 -13.42 -25.99
CA ASP A 127 -11.09 -13.39 -25.50
C ASP A 127 -11.67 -11.96 -25.61
N PRO A 128 -12.76 -11.76 -26.37
CA PRO A 128 -13.45 -10.47 -26.45
C PRO A 128 -13.88 -9.91 -25.10
N GLU A 129 -14.32 -10.75 -24.16
CA GLU A 129 -14.81 -10.32 -22.85
C GLU A 129 -13.65 -9.86 -21.95
N ALA A 130 -12.55 -10.62 -21.92
CA ALA A 130 -11.33 -10.21 -21.24
C ALA A 130 -10.81 -8.85 -21.76
N ARG A 131 -10.87 -8.59 -23.07
CA ARG A 131 -10.50 -7.29 -23.64
C ARG A 131 -11.43 -6.17 -23.19
N LYS A 132 -12.75 -6.39 -23.17
CA LYS A 132 -13.74 -5.41 -22.70
C LYS A 132 -13.52 -5.09 -21.23
N LEU A 133 -13.36 -6.09 -20.38
CA LEU A 133 -13.10 -5.93 -18.95
C LEU A 133 -11.83 -5.12 -18.71
N ARG A 134 -10.71 -5.49 -19.34
CA ARG A 134 -9.45 -4.75 -19.20
C ARG A 134 -9.59 -3.30 -19.63
N ARG A 135 -10.23 -3.04 -20.77
CA ARG A 135 -10.47 -1.67 -21.24
C ARG A 135 -11.31 -0.90 -20.23
N LYS A 136 -12.44 -1.46 -19.81
CA LYS A 136 -13.33 -0.84 -18.82
C LYS A 136 -12.58 -0.52 -17.53
N PHE A 137 -11.80 -1.47 -17.00
CA PHE A 137 -11.06 -1.24 -15.76
C PHE A 137 -10.01 -0.14 -15.91
N PHE A 138 -9.06 -0.30 -16.84
CA PHE A 138 -7.92 0.62 -16.96
C PHE A 138 -8.30 2.02 -17.44
N THR A 139 -9.43 2.21 -18.13
CA THR A 139 -9.93 3.56 -18.47
C THR A 139 -10.51 4.29 -17.26
N HIS A 140 -10.87 3.57 -16.19
CA HIS A 140 -11.43 4.12 -14.96
C HIS A 140 -10.45 3.95 -13.78
N VAL A 141 -9.15 4.07 -14.05
CA VAL A 141 -8.12 4.17 -13.01
C VAL A 141 -7.65 5.61 -12.93
N GLN A 142 -7.60 6.15 -11.72
CA GLN A 142 -7.05 7.46 -11.42
C GLN A 142 -5.90 7.29 -10.41
N ASP A 143 -4.69 7.72 -10.77
CA ASP A 143 -3.63 7.94 -9.79
C ASP A 143 -3.84 9.27 -9.08
N THR A 144 -3.64 9.29 -7.76
CA THR A 144 -3.87 10.50 -6.96
C THR A 144 -3.05 10.49 -5.67
N GLN A 145 -3.08 11.63 -5.00
CA GLN A 145 -2.41 11.86 -3.72
C GLN A 145 -3.33 12.66 -2.79
N THR A 146 -3.03 12.62 -1.50
CA THR A 146 -3.72 13.50 -0.54
C THR A 146 -3.15 14.92 -0.58
N ASP A 147 -4.02 15.91 -0.45
CA ASP A 147 -3.58 17.29 -0.24
C ASP A 147 -3.01 17.48 1.19
N ARG A 148 -2.47 18.67 1.49
CA ARG A 148 -1.95 18.99 2.84
C ARG A 148 -3.01 18.88 3.96
N GLN A 149 -4.28 18.90 3.63
CA GLN A 149 -5.40 18.76 4.56
C GLN A 149 -5.91 17.31 4.64
N GLY A 150 -5.35 16.39 3.85
CA GLY A 150 -5.80 14.99 3.78
C GLY A 150 -6.97 14.73 2.85
N ARG A 151 -7.32 15.68 1.97
CA ARG A 151 -8.41 15.49 1.02
C ARG A 151 -7.90 14.87 -0.27
N VAL A 152 -8.79 14.12 -0.91
CA VAL A 152 -8.56 13.45 -2.19
C VAL A 152 -9.60 13.94 -3.18
N MET A 153 -9.19 14.26 -4.40
CA MET A 153 -10.10 14.63 -5.48
C MET A 153 -10.47 13.38 -6.27
N ILE A 154 -11.77 13.10 -6.38
CA ILE A 154 -12.29 12.02 -7.21
C ILE A 154 -12.82 12.62 -8.51
N VAL A 155 -12.34 12.11 -9.64
CA VAL A 155 -12.80 12.58 -10.96
C VAL A 155 -14.31 12.34 -11.14
N PRO A 156 -15.03 13.22 -11.86
CA PRO A 156 -16.47 13.13 -12.03
C PRO A 156 -16.96 11.76 -12.53
N GLU A 157 -16.23 11.14 -13.45
CA GLU A 157 -16.58 9.87 -14.08
C GLU A 157 -16.64 8.72 -13.05
N LEU A 158 -15.70 8.70 -12.10
CA LEU A 158 -15.69 7.72 -11.02
C LEU A 158 -16.80 7.97 -10.01
N ARG A 159 -17.10 9.25 -9.71
CA ARG A 159 -18.21 9.61 -8.82
C ARG A 159 -19.55 9.20 -9.41
N GLU A 160 -19.74 9.43 -10.71
CA GLU A 160 -20.97 9.03 -11.41
C GLU A 160 -21.12 7.50 -11.43
N TYR A 161 -20.04 6.75 -11.70
CA TYR A 161 -20.05 5.30 -11.68
C TYR A 161 -20.51 4.71 -10.33
N ALA A 162 -19.92 5.18 -9.23
CA ALA A 162 -20.25 4.69 -7.89
C ALA A 162 -21.51 5.38 -7.30
N GLY A 163 -22.06 6.39 -7.97
CA GLY A 163 -23.20 7.16 -7.48
C GLY A 163 -22.90 7.95 -6.21
N LEU A 164 -21.69 8.50 -6.08
CA LEU A 164 -21.27 9.27 -4.90
C LEU A 164 -21.86 10.69 -4.95
N ASP A 165 -22.99 10.89 -4.26
CA ASP A 165 -23.65 12.20 -4.14
C ASP A 165 -23.06 13.01 -2.97
N LYS A 166 -23.48 12.67 -1.75
CA LYS A 166 -23.25 13.52 -0.57
C LYS A 166 -22.59 12.77 0.57
N ASP A 167 -23.22 11.74 1.09
CA ASP A 167 -22.73 10.99 2.25
C ASP A 167 -22.10 9.69 1.78
N ILE A 168 -20.86 9.44 2.22
CA ILE A 168 -20.06 8.31 1.78
C ILE A 168 -19.53 7.51 2.96
N VAL A 169 -19.19 6.25 2.68
CA VAL A 169 -18.53 5.35 3.61
C VAL A 169 -17.21 4.91 3.00
N LEU A 170 -16.12 5.02 3.78
CA LEU A 170 -14.85 4.39 3.46
C LEU A 170 -14.70 3.11 4.29
N ALA A 171 -14.84 1.96 3.66
CA ALA A 171 -14.75 0.64 4.28
C ALA A 171 -13.38 0.01 3.96
N GLY A 172 -12.64 -0.42 4.97
CA GLY A 172 -11.35 -1.10 4.76
C GLY A 172 -11.53 -2.58 4.52
N GLN A 173 -10.98 -3.10 3.42
CA GLN A 173 -11.11 -4.48 2.94
C GLN A 173 -9.75 -5.13 2.75
N ASP A 174 -8.99 -5.24 3.85
CA ASP A 174 -7.65 -5.83 3.88
C ASP A 174 -6.65 -5.13 2.95
N ASP A 175 -6.55 -5.51 1.68
CA ASP A 175 -5.57 -4.98 0.73
C ASP A 175 -5.97 -3.65 0.07
N HIS A 176 -7.21 -3.21 0.27
CA HIS A 176 -7.72 -1.95 -0.28
C HIS A 176 -8.80 -1.30 0.59
N ILE A 177 -9.21 -0.10 0.20
CA ILE A 177 -10.33 0.63 0.81
C ILE A 177 -11.43 0.77 -0.24
N GLU A 178 -12.67 0.52 0.13
CA GLU A 178 -13.82 0.79 -0.71
C GLU A 178 -14.47 2.12 -0.33
N ILE A 179 -14.94 2.87 -1.32
CA ILE A 179 -15.70 4.11 -1.16
C ILE A 179 -17.10 3.86 -1.71
N TRP A 180 -18.08 3.94 -0.82
CA TRP A 180 -19.48 3.67 -1.09
C TRP A 180 -20.31 4.93 -0.92
N ASP A 181 -21.41 5.02 -1.66
CA ASP A 181 -22.54 5.84 -1.23
C ASP A 181 -23.13 5.23 0.06
N LYS A 182 -23.45 6.07 1.03
CA LYS A 182 -23.93 5.61 2.34
C LYS A 182 -25.20 4.78 2.24
N THR A 183 -26.15 5.17 1.40
CA THR A 183 -27.44 4.46 1.27
C THR A 183 -27.23 3.08 0.66
N LYS A 184 -26.35 3.00 -0.35
CA LYS A 184 -25.98 1.71 -0.96
C LYS A 184 -25.27 0.79 0.04
N TRP A 185 -24.35 1.34 0.85
CA TRP A 185 -23.65 0.57 1.87
C TRP A 185 -24.58 0.00 2.94
N GLU A 186 -25.53 0.81 3.41
CA GLU A 186 -26.54 0.38 4.39
C GLU A 186 -27.42 -0.73 3.82
N ALA A 187 -27.90 -0.57 2.57
CA ALA A 187 -28.70 -1.60 1.89
C ALA A 187 -27.91 -2.90 1.68
N TYR A 188 -26.64 -2.82 1.28
CA TYR A 188 -25.76 -3.97 1.11
C TYR A 188 -25.60 -4.76 2.42
N ASN A 189 -25.39 -4.08 3.53
CA ASN A 189 -25.23 -4.72 4.84
C ASN A 189 -26.54 -5.28 5.42
N GLU A 190 -27.70 -4.72 5.05
CA GLU A 190 -29.00 -5.25 5.48
C GLU A 190 -29.33 -6.61 4.81
N ASP A 191 -28.91 -6.79 3.56
CA ASP A 191 -29.12 -8.00 2.73
C ASP A 191 -28.14 -9.14 3.04
N ASP A 192 -27.37 -9.04 4.14
CA ASP A 192 -26.32 -10.00 4.48
C ASP A 192 -26.88 -11.30 5.12
N GLU A 193 -27.83 -11.93 4.43
CA GLU A 193 -28.40 -13.24 4.76
C GLU A 193 -27.31 -14.33 4.82
N LEU A 194 -26.21 -14.17 4.09
CA LEU A 194 -25.08 -15.10 4.12
C LEU A 194 -24.35 -15.07 5.45
N PHE A 195 -24.03 -13.89 5.99
CA PHE A 195 -23.44 -13.77 7.32
C PHE A 195 -24.41 -14.27 8.40
N LYS A 196 -25.70 -13.93 8.28
CA LYS A 196 -26.74 -14.41 9.20
C LYS A 196 -26.92 -15.93 9.17
N SER A 197 -26.77 -16.56 7.99
CA SER A 197 -26.98 -18.00 7.81
C SER A 197 -25.89 -18.89 8.40
N GLY A 198 -24.71 -18.33 8.74
CA GLY A 198 -23.57 -19.09 9.26
C GLY A 198 -22.86 -20.01 8.26
N ARG A 199 -23.36 -20.12 7.01
CA ARG A 199 -22.78 -20.99 5.96
C ARG A 199 -21.30 -20.68 5.70
N LEU A 200 -20.96 -19.39 5.59
CA LEU A 200 -19.58 -18.95 5.36
C LEU A 200 -18.65 -19.32 6.53
N ALA A 201 -19.15 -19.26 7.77
CA ALA A 201 -18.38 -19.67 8.93
C ALA A 201 -18.07 -21.17 8.93
N GLU A 202 -18.96 -22.00 8.37
CA GLU A 202 -18.71 -23.43 8.17
C GLU A 202 -17.70 -23.68 7.05
N GLU A 203 -17.77 -22.94 5.94
CA GLU A 203 -16.80 -23.03 4.85
C GLU A 203 -15.39 -22.63 5.30
N LEU A 204 -15.27 -21.60 6.13
CA LEU A 204 -13.99 -21.19 6.72
C LEU A 204 -13.39 -22.28 7.62
N ARG A 205 -14.22 -22.88 8.49
CA ARG A 205 -13.80 -24.02 9.33
C ARG A 205 -13.37 -25.22 8.48
N ALA A 206 -14.11 -25.50 7.39
CA ALA A 206 -13.78 -26.60 6.48
C ALA A 206 -12.47 -26.35 5.71
N SER A 207 -12.13 -25.07 5.49
CA SER A 207 -10.88 -24.66 4.86
C SER A 207 -9.67 -24.70 5.81
N GLY A 208 -9.88 -25.06 7.09
CA GLY A 208 -8.82 -25.22 8.08
C GLY A 208 -8.32 -23.91 8.68
N ILE A 209 -9.13 -22.83 8.60
CA ILE A 209 -8.95 -21.57 9.33
C ILE A 209 -9.66 -21.67 10.69
#